data_AF-A0ABD5TEX9-F1
#
_entry.id   AF-A0ABD5TEX9-F1
#
_cell.length_a   1.000
_cell.length_b   1.000
_cell.length_c   1.000
_cell.angle_alpha   90.00
_cell.angle_beta   90.00
_cell.angle_gamma   90.00
#
_symmetry.space_group_name_H-M   'P 1'
#
loop_
_entity.id
_entity.type
_entity.pdbx_description
1 polymer ?
#
loop_
_entity_poly.entity_id
_entity_poly.type
_entity_poly.pdbx_seq_one_letter_code
_entity_poly.pdbx_strand_id
1 'polypeptide(L)'
;MNEDHVQALCDQETMIERARGDDAPEWLTRHVETFTGALAGERNGTPFPCHFGTNALERGDLLYTAVPSLTDPEALFGFRDALLEYLDTYRDHAELAPLVTFFAPPADGVDAVSEAGWHEALWHVLQFLHVNDPEPWPADVPTDPDDSHWEFCFGGTPMFPTSRAPFYHDRRSRYCPVGLEITFQPRDVFDGLTHDTEAGAHAREVIQDRLGDYDGRCPHADLGDYGVEGDREWRQYLFSEDESQFPDECPITVTREVTALDADPGDAGGVGAD
;
A
#
# COMPACT_ATOMS: atom_id res chain seq x y z
N MET A 1 -16.48 15.01 -13.37
CA MET A 1 -15.90 13.68 -13.09
C MET A 1 -16.70 13.09 -11.94
N ASN A 2 -17.26 11.89 -12.08
CA ASN A 2 -17.84 11.22 -10.91
C ASN A 2 -16.65 10.61 -10.16
N GLU A 3 -16.33 11.13 -8.98
CA GLU A 3 -15.23 10.63 -8.13
C GLU A 3 -15.38 9.12 -7.88
N ASP A 4 -16.62 8.63 -7.84
CA ASP A 4 -17.01 7.21 -7.81
C ASP A 4 -16.30 6.34 -8.87
N HIS A 5 -16.01 6.86 -10.06
CA HIS A 5 -15.44 6.06 -11.15
C HIS A 5 -13.93 5.90 -11.08
N VAL A 6 -13.19 6.82 -10.43
CA VAL A 6 -11.72 6.70 -10.33
C VAL A 6 -11.31 5.77 -9.17
N GLN A 7 -12.15 5.69 -8.14
CA GLN A 7 -11.92 4.83 -6.97
C GLN A 7 -12.31 3.37 -7.18
N ALA A 8 -13.21 3.08 -8.13
CA ALA A 8 -13.59 1.70 -8.43
C ALA A 8 -12.37 0.85 -8.78
N LEU A 9 -12.25 -0.33 -8.17
CA LEU A 9 -11.21 -1.30 -8.48
C LEU A 9 -11.20 -1.58 -9.98
N CYS A 10 -10.02 -1.66 -10.57
CA CYS A 10 -9.89 -2.01 -11.99
C CYS A 10 -8.58 -2.71 -12.33
N ASP A 11 -8.57 -3.34 -13.50
CA ASP A 11 -7.37 -3.92 -14.08
C ASP A 11 -6.47 -2.85 -14.72
N GLN A 12 -5.28 -3.30 -15.15
CA GLN A 12 -4.26 -2.44 -15.76
C GLN A 12 -4.74 -1.73 -17.04
N GLU A 13 -5.45 -2.44 -17.92
CA GLU A 13 -5.94 -1.86 -19.18
C GLU A 13 -6.91 -0.71 -18.88
N THR A 14 -7.89 -0.98 -18.01
CA THR A 14 -8.89 0.01 -17.59
C THR A 14 -8.24 1.20 -16.89
N MET A 15 -7.26 0.98 -16.01
CA MET A 15 -6.56 2.09 -15.34
C MET A 15 -5.82 2.99 -16.34
N ILE A 16 -5.14 2.40 -17.32
CA ILE A 16 -4.44 3.15 -18.38
C ILE A 16 -5.45 3.92 -19.25
N GLU A 17 -6.60 3.33 -19.57
CA GLU A 17 -7.66 4.02 -20.31
C GLU A 17 -8.22 5.20 -19.52
N ARG A 18 -8.54 5.01 -18.24
CA ARG A 18 -8.99 6.09 -17.34
C ARG A 18 -7.98 7.22 -17.28
N ALA A 19 -6.69 6.90 -17.14
CA ALA A 19 -5.60 7.88 -17.07
C ALA A 19 -5.39 8.69 -18.37
N ARG A 20 -5.84 8.17 -19.51
CA ARG A 20 -5.75 8.83 -20.83
C ARG A 20 -7.02 9.57 -21.24
N GLY A 21 -8.11 9.42 -20.49
CA GLY A 21 -9.37 10.09 -20.79
C GLY A 21 -9.25 11.61 -20.71
N ASP A 22 -10.00 12.33 -21.55
CA ASP A 22 -9.97 13.80 -21.59
C ASP A 22 -10.39 14.45 -20.25
N ASP A 23 -11.22 13.75 -19.47
CA ASP A 23 -11.70 14.18 -18.16
C ASP A 23 -10.85 13.63 -16.99
N ALA A 24 -9.71 12.97 -17.25
CA ALA A 24 -8.86 12.42 -16.20
C ALA A 24 -8.20 13.53 -15.37
N PRO A 25 -8.08 13.39 -14.04
CA PRO A 25 -7.27 14.32 -13.26
C PRO A 25 -5.81 14.21 -13.70
N GLU A 26 -5.13 15.36 -13.86
CA GLU A 26 -3.71 15.38 -14.26
C GLU A 26 -2.82 14.52 -13.35
N TRP A 27 -3.12 14.51 -12.04
CA TRP A 27 -2.36 13.73 -11.07
C TRP A 27 -2.48 12.21 -11.32
N LEU A 28 -3.62 11.72 -11.79
CA LEU A 28 -3.82 10.30 -12.09
C LEU A 28 -2.98 9.89 -13.31
N THR A 29 -3.05 10.68 -14.38
CA THR A 29 -2.21 10.48 -15.57
C THR A 29 -0.74 10.43 -15.19
N ARG A 30 -0.29 11.38 -14.37
CA ARG A 30 1.11 11.44 -13.93
C ARG A 30 1.51 10.25 -13.04
N HIS A 31 0.64 9.78 -12.14
CA HIS A 31 0.93 8.57 -11.36
C HIS A 31 1.10 7.37 -12.29
N VAL A 32 0.16 7.13 -13.21
CA VAL A 32 0.24 6.00 -14.15
C VAL A 32 1.51 6.07 -14.99
N GLU A 33 1.85 7.23 -15.55
CA GLU A 33 3.06 7.42 -16.36
C GLU A 33 4.35 7.18 -15.55
N THR A 34 4.43 7.72 -14.34
CA THR A 34 5.65 7.62 -13.51
C THR A 34 5.79 6.26 -12.85
N PHE A 35 4.68 5.59 -12.53
CA PHE A 35 4.66 4.21 -12.06
C PHE A 35 5.10 3.24 -13.15
N THR A 36 4.41 3.25 -14.29
CA THR A 36 4.73 2.36 -15.40
C THR A 36 6.15 2.59 -15.93
N GLY A 37 6.56 3.87 -16.05
CA GLY A 37 7.91 4.24 -16.46
C GLY A 37 8.99 3.81 -15.46
N ALA A 38 8.71 3.79 -14.15
CA ALA A 38 9.66 3.30 -13.17
C ALA A 38 9.83 1.78 -13.23
N LEU A 39 8.73 1.03 -13.29
CA LEU A 39 8.76 -0.44 -13.27
C LEU A 39 9.27 -1.07 -14.57
N ALA A 40 9.00 -0.43 -15.72
CA ALA A 40 9.51 -0.85 -17.03
C ALA A 40 10.88 -0.24 -17.37
N GLY A 41 11.37 0.68 -16.53
CA GLY A 41 12.60 1.42 -16.75
C GLY A 41 13.85 0.72 -16.22
N GLU A 42 14.99 1.33 -16.52
CA GLU A 42 16.28 0.96 -15.96
C GLU A 42 16.94 2.17 -15.29
N ARG A 43 17.69 1.91 -14.22
CA ARG A 43 18.52 2.88 -13.52
C ARG A 43 19.87 2.26 -13.19
N ASN A 44 20.94 3.03 -13.33
CA ASN A 44 22.31 2.55 -13.13
C ASN A 44 22.66 1.30 -13.97
N GLY A 45 21.97 1.09 -15.11
CA GLY A 45 22.12 -0.11 -15.94
C GLY A 45 21.44 -1.36 -15.38
N THR A 46 20.53 -1.19 -14.41
CA THR A 46 19.76 -2.28 -13.79
C THR A 46 18.25 -2.03 -13.89
N PRO A 47 17.44 -3.07 -14.11
CA PRO A 47 15.99 -2.95 -14.12
C PRO A 47 15.44 -2.67 -12.71
N PHE A 48 14.18 -2.28 -12.62
CA PHE A 48 13.49 -2.11 -11.34
C PHE A 48 13.68 -3.35 -10.43
N PRO A 49 14.00 -3.18 -9.14
CA PRO A 49 14.52 -4.27 -8.31
C PRO A 49 13.47 -5.33 -7.96
N CYS A 50 12.18 -4.95 -7.93
CA CYS A 50 11.08 -5.86 -7.67
C CYS A 50 10.69 -6.65 -8.92
N HIS A 51 11.25 -7.86 -9.07
CA HIS A 51 10.93 -8.74 -10.20
C HIS A 51 9.44 -9.08 -10.28
N PHE A 52 8.81 -9.31 -9.13
CA PHE A 52 7.38 -9.61 -9.03
C PHE A 52 6.52 -8.47 -9.58
N GLY A 53 6.82 -7.22 -9.19
CA GLY A 53 6.12 -6.04 -9.68
C GLY A 53 6.32 -5.82 -11.18
N THR A 54 7.55 -5.95 -11.69
CA THR A 54 7.82 -5.81 -13.13
C THR A 54 7.11 -6.89 -13.95
N ASN A 55 7.14 -8.15 -13.51
CA ASN A 55 6.44 -9.23 -14.21
C ASN A 55 4.91 -9.04 -14.18
N ALA A 56 4.34 -8.62 -13.05
CA ALA A 56 2.91 -8.35 -12.93
C ALA A 56 2.48 -7.21 -13.88
N LEU A 57 3.30 -6.13 -13.96
CA LEU A 57 3.08 -5.06 -14.93
C LEU A 57 3.13 -5.56 -16.38
N GLU A 58 4.14 -6.36 -16.73
CA GLU A 58 4.31 -6.89 -18.09
C GLU A 58 3.15 -7.81 -18.52
N ARG A 59 2.59 -8.56 -17.57
CA ARG A 59 1.45 -9.47 -17.81
C ARG A 59 0.09 -8.79 -17.73
N GLY A 60 0.01 -7.62 -17.11
CA GLY A 60 -1.24 -6.92 -16.84
C GLY A 60 -1.99 -7.46 -15.62
N ASP A 61 -1.28 -8.12 -14.70
CA ASP A 61 -1.85 -8.77 -13.52
C ASP A 61 -2.03 -7.80 -12.33
N LEU A 62 -1.58 -6.55 -12.47
CA LEU A 62 -1.76 -5.51 -11.45
C LEU A 62 -3.21 -5.03 -11.41
N LEU A 63 -3.74 -4.91 -10.20
CA LEU A 63 -5.01 -4.25 -9.92
C LEU A 63 -4.75 -2.84 -9.41
N TYR A 64 -5.72 -1.94 -9.62
CA TYR A 64 -5.55 -0.52 -9.36
C TYR A 64 -6.77 0.12 -8.72
N THR A 65 -6.52 1.15 -7.93
CA THR A 65 -7.52 2.15 -7.52
C THR A 65 -6.85 3.52 -7.38
N ALA A 66 -7.62 4.60 -7.58
CA ALA A 66 -7.14 5.97 -7.48
C ALA A 66 -7.99 6.76 -6.48
N VAL A 67 -7.39 7.16 -5.36
CA VAL A 67 -8.06 7.78 -4.21
C VAL A 67 -7.88 9.30 -4.26
N PRO A 68 -8.96 10.09 -4.32
CA PRO A 68 -8.89 11.53 -4.56
C PRO A 68 -8.43 12.34 -3.34
N SER A 69 -8.17 11.72 -2.19
CA SER A 69 -7.70 12.39 -0.98
C SER A 69 -7.01 11.44 0.00
N LEU A 70 -6.11 11.98 0.80
CA LEU A 70 -5.47 11.29 1.92
C LEU A 70 -6.26 11.43 3.23
N THR A 71 -7.19 12.37 3.32
CA THR A 71 -7.84 12.75 4.59
C THR A 71 -9.35 12.96 4.49
N ASP A 72 -9.90 13.01 3.27
CA ASP A 72 -11.34 13.17 3.09
C ASP A 72 -12.06 11.85 3.43
N PRO A 73 -13.03 11.85 4.37
CA PRO A 73 -13.67 10.61 4.80
C PRO A 73 -14.40 9.86 3.70
N GLU A 74 -15.05 10.55 2.76
CA GLU A 74 -15.79 9.91 1.66
C GLU A 74 -14.82 9.20 0.71
N ALA A 75 -13.71 9.86 0.36
CA ALA A 75 -12.64 9.25 -0.40
C ALA A 75 -12.05 8.01 0.32
N LEU A 76 -11.80 8.09 1.63
CA LEU A 76 -11.23 6.97 2.37
C LEU A 76 -12.23 5.80 2.54
N PHE A 77 -13.54 6.06 2.65
CA PHE A 77 -14.56 5.02 2.60
C PHE A 77 -14.65 4.37 1.21
N GLY A 78 -14.56 5.15 0.14
CA GLY A 78 -14.47 4.60 -1.22
C GLY A 78 -13.24 3.71 -1.40
N PHE A 79 -12.10 4.09 -0.80
CA PHE A 79 -10.89 3.25 -0.82
C PHE A 79 -11.06 1.97 0.01
N ARG A 80 -11.66 2.05 1.20
CA ARG A 80 -12.02 0.87 2.00
C ARG A 80 -12.82 -0.13 1.17
N ASP A 81 -13.85 0.34 0.47
CA ASP A 81 -14.73 -0.52 -0.32
C ASP A 81 -13.99 -1.16 -1.50
N ALA A 82 -13.13 -0.40 -2.19
CA ALA A 82 -12.28 -0.93 -3.25
C ALA A 82 -11.28 -1.97 -2.74
N LEU A 83 -10.75 -1.79 -1.52
CA LEU A 83 -9.83 -2.75 -0.90
C LEU A 83 -10.54 -4.05 -0.48
N LEU A 84 -11.81 -3.97 -0.04
CA LEU A 84 -12.64 -5.16 0.20
C LEU A 84 -12.94 -5.90 -1.10
N GLU A 85 -13.34 -5.19 -2.16
CA GLU A 85 -13.56 -5.77 -3.49
C GLU A 85 -12.29 -6.44 -4.02
N TYR A 86 -11.13 -5.84 -3.75
CA TYR A 86 -9.84 -6.42 -4.09
C TYR A 86 -9.62 -7.76 -3.38
N LEU A 87 -9.84 -7.83 -2.06
CA LEU A 87 -9.68 -9.05 -1.27
C LEU A 87 -10.61 -10.19 -1.75
N ASP A 88 -11.80 -9.84 -2.25
CA ASP A 88 -12.75 -10.81 -2.82
C ASP A 88 -12.34 -11.35 -4.19
N THR A 89 -11.49 -10.64 -4.95
CA THR A 89 -11.28 -10.91 -6.39
C THR A 89 -9.85 -11.26 -6.77
N TYR A 90 -8.83 -10.86 -6.00
CA TYR A 90 -7.43 -10.94 -6.44
C TYR A 90 -6.96 -12.37 -6.77
N ARG A 91 -7.44 -13.39 -6.03
CA ARG A 91 -7.08 -14.80 -6.25
C ARG A 91 -7.64 -15.36 -7.56
N ASP A 92 -8.78 -14.85 -8.00
CA ASP A 92 -9.40 -15.23 -9.28
C ASP A 92 -8.83 -14.42 -10.45
N HIS A 93 -8.21 -13.26 -10.16
CA HIS A 93 -7.60 -12.39 -11.16
C HIS A 93 -6.27 -12.96 -11.68
N ALA A 94 -5.31 -13.22 -10.79
CA ALA A 94 -4.00 -13.79 -11.13
C ALA A 94 -3.34 -14.47 -9.92
N GLU A 95 -2.31 -15.29 -10.17
CA GLU A 95 -1.51 -15.91 -9.08
C GLU A 95 -0.84 -14.86 -8.19
N LEU A 96 -0.42 -13.74 -8.79
CA LEU A 96 0.12 -12.58 -8.11
C LEU A 96 -0.57 -11.33 -8.65
N ALA A 97 -1.49 -10.77 -7.88
CA ALA A 97 -2.25 -9.57 -8.23
C ALA A 97 -2.09 -8.47 -7.17
N PRO A 98 -0.95 -7.74 -7.11
CA PRO A 98 -0.78 -6.63 -6.19
C PRO A 98 -1.77 -5.51 -6.52
N LEU A 99 -2.33 -4.88 -5.49
CA LEU A 99 -3.16 -3.68 -5.65
C LEU A 99 -2.30 -2.43 -5.55
N VAL A 100 -2.23 -1.65 -6.63
CA VAL A 100 -1.56 -0.35 -6.67
C VAL A 100 -2.56 0.76 -6.44
N THR A 101 -2.39 1.48 -5.34
CA THR A 101 -3.24 2.60 -4.94
C THR A 101 -2.52 3.93 -5.16
N PHE A 102 -3.10 4.78 -6.00
CA PHE A 102 -2.62 6.15 -6.24
C PHE A 102 -3.42 7.16 -5.43
N PHE A 103 -2.76 7.97 -4.61
CA PHE A 103 -3.43 9.06 -3.89
C PHE A 103 -3.22 10.40 -4.58
N ALA A 104 -4.27 11.21 -4.64
CA ALA A 104 -4.16 12.59 -5.13
C ALA A 104 -3.15 13.38 -4.26
N PRO A 105 -2.32 14.23 -4.87
CA PRO A 105 -1.40 15.08 -4.13
C PRO A 105 -2.17 16.07 -3.24
N PRO A 106 -1.55 16.50 -2.12
CA PRO A 106 -2.00 17.65 -1.36
C PRO A 106 -2.19 18.89 -2.26
N ALA A 107 -3.23 19.69 -1.98
CA ALA A 107 -3.55 20.87 -2.78
C ALA A 107 -2.43 21.92 -2.84
N ASP A 108 -1.64 22.02 -1.77
CA ASP A 108 -0.49 22.94 -1.67
C ASP A 108 0.78 22.40 -2.38
N GLY A 109 0.69 21.20 -2.98
CA GLY A 109 1.77 20.54 -3.71
C GLY A 109 2.62 19.61 -2.83
N VAL A 110 3.36 18.70 -3.48
CA VAL A 110 4.17 17.66 -2.80
C VAL A 110 5.35 18.23 -2.03
N ASP A 111 5.93 19.34 -2.50
CA ASP A 111 7.08 20.01 -1.87
C ASP A 111 6.71 20.72 -0.56
N ALA A 112 5.42 20.92 -0.31
CA ALA A 112 4.91 21.50 0.94
C ALA A 112 4.83 20.47 2.08
N VAL A 113 4.96 19.17 1.77
CA VAL A 113 4.84 18.09 2.75
C VAL A 113 6.22 17.51 3.05
N SER A 114 6.60 17.57 4.32
CA SER A 114 7.84 16.96 4.81
C SER A 114 7.77 15.43 4.81
N GLU A 115 8.90 14.75 4.96
CA GLU A 115 8.94 13.29 5.16
C GLU A 115 8.02 12.85 6.31
N ALA A 116 8.11 13.51 7.47
CA ALA A 116 7.23 13.25 8.61
C ALA A 116 5.73 13.39 8.25
N GLY A 117 5.37 14.36 7.41
CA GLY A 117 4.00 14.54 6.94
C GLY A 117 3.52 13.41 6.03
N TRP A 118 4.41 12.81 5.23
CA TRP A 118 4.08 11.63 4.42
C TRP A 118 3.94 10.36 5.27
N HIS A 119 4.76 10.21 6.32
CA HIS A 119 4.54 9.14 7.31
C HIS A 119 3.19 9.31 8.02
N GLU A 120 2.86 10.53 8.47
CA GLU A 120 1.55 10.82 9.07
C GLU A 120 0.40 10.49 8.12
N ALA A 121 0.52 10.85 6.84
CA ALA A 121 -0.49 10.54 5.83
C ALA A 121 -0.69 9.04 5.61
N LEU A 122 0.40 8.26 5.49
CA LEU A 122 0.31 6.80 5.40
C LEU A 122 -0.40 6.22 6.62
N TRP A 123 0.02 6.61 7.82
CA TRP A 123 -0.52 6.07 9.05
C TRP A 123 -1.97 6.49 9.30
N HIS A 124 -2.36 7.69 8.86
CA HIS A 124 -3.75 8.11 8.86
C HIS A 124 -4.61 7.19 8.00
N VAL A 125 -4.16 6.85 6.78
CA VAL A 125 -4.88 5.92 5.89
C VAL A 125 -4.98 4.53 6.52
N LEU A 126 -3.87 3.97 7.01
CA LEU A 126 -3.87 2.62 7.62
C LEU A 126 -4.74 2.57 8.89
N GLN A 127 -4.67 3.60 9.74
CA GLN A 127 -5.52 3.69 10.93
C GLN A 127 -7.00 3.84 10.56
N PHE A 128 -7.33 4.62 9.51
CA PHE A 128 -8.69 4.74 9.01
C PHE A 128 -9.22 3.40 8.53
N LEU A 129 -8.44 2.66 7.73
CA LEU A 129 -8.80 1.32 7.28
C LEU A 129 -9.04 0.38 8.46
N HIS A 130 -8.11 0.33 9.43
CA HIS A 130 -8.26 -0.51 10.64
C HIS A 130 -9.54 -0.20 11.42
N VAL A 131 -9.82 1.09 11.66
CA VAL A 131 -11.01 1.50 12.43
C VAL A 131 -12.32 1.15 11.71
N ASN A 132 -12.29 1.11 10.38
CA ASN A 132 -13.46 0.87 9.53
C ASN A 132 -13.42 -0.50 8.86
N ASP A 133 -12.58 -1.43 9.33
CA ASP A 133 -12.54 -2.80 8.85
C ASP A 133 -13.83 -3.52 9.30
N PRO A 134 -14.60 -4.13 8.39
CA PRO A 134 -15.76 -4.92 8.77
C PRO A 134 -15.39 -6.25 9.44
N GLU A 135 -14.16 -6.72 9.28
CA GLU A 135 -13.68 -7.96 9.87
C GLU A 135 -12.85 -7.69 11.14
N PRO A 136 -12.89 -8.59 12.15
CA PRO A 136 -12.03 -8.46 13.31
C PRO A 136 -10.56 -8.70 12.94
N TRP A 137 -9.65 -8.11 13.72
CA TRP A 137 -8.22 -8.41 13.57
C TRP A 137 -7.96 -9.91 13.76
N PRO A 138 -7.21 -10.57 12.84
CA PRO A 138 -6.98 -12.01 12.89
C PRO A 138 -6.45 -12.49 14.26
N ALA A 139 -7.01 -13.60 14.75
CA ALA A 139 -6.72 -14.11 16.09
C ALA A 139 -5.26 -14.53 16.28
N ASP A 140 -4.63 -14.97 15.19
CA ASP A 140 -3.26 -15.46 15.09
C ASP A 140 -2.23 -14.37 14.81
N VAL A 141 -2.65 -13.17 14.42
CA VAL A 141 -1.74 -12.01 14.26
C VAL A 141 -1.69 -11.21 15.59
N PRO A 142 -0.48 -10.86 16.08
CA PRO A 142 -0.32 -9.97 17.22
C PRO A 142 -0.99 -8.61 17.01
N THR A 143 -1.37 -7.92 18.08
CA THR A 143 -1.85 -6.53 18.00
C THR A 143 -0.78 -5.51 18.35
N ASP A 144 0.34 -5.97 18.92
CA ASP A 144 1.48 -5.12 19.26
C ASP A 144 2.37 -4.97 18.01
N PRO A 145 2.53 -3.76 17.45
CA PRO A 145 3.36 -3.54 16.27
C PRO A 145 4.86 -3.78 16.51
N ASP A 146 5.29 -3.96 17.77
CA ASP A 146 6.65 -4.40 18.09
C ASP A 146 6.83 -5.93 18.11
N ASP A 147 5.80 -6.72 17.85
CA ASP A 147 5.96 -8.17 17.65
C ASP A 147 6.53 -8.45 16.24
N SER A 148 7.48 -9.39 16.14
CA SER A 148 8.10 -9.74 14.84
C SER A 148 7.13 -10.42 13.87
N HIS A 149 5.99 -10.93 14.36
CA HIS A 149 4.91 -11.50 13.56
C HIS A 149 3.76 -10.51 13.34
N TRP A 150 3.87 -9.27 13.82
CA TRP A 150 2.87 -8.25 13.53
C TRP A 150 2.95 -7.83 12.06
N GLU A 151 1.78 -7.70 11.45
CA GLU A 151 1.60 -7.07 10.16
C GLU A 151 0.22 -6.39 10.13
N PHE A 152 0.10 -5.29 9.40
CA PHE A 152 -1.17 -4.66 9.10
C PHE A 152 -2.16 -5.68 8.50
N CYS A 153 -3.36 -5.77 9.09
CA CYS A 153 -4.44 -6.61 8.58
C CYS A 153 -5.60 -5.74 8.12
N PHE A 154 -6.26 -6.17 7.05
CA PHE A 154 -7.53 -5.60 6.61
C PHE A 154 -8.42 -6.68 6.01
N GLY A 155 -9.73 -6.66 6.26
CA GLY A 155 -10.67 -7.69 5.77
C GLY A 155 -10.28 -9.09 6.25
N GLY A 156 -9.78 -9.20 7.48
CA GLY A 156 -9.29 -10.45 8.07
C GLY A 156 -8.02 -11.02 7.41
N THR A 157 -7.37 -10.28 6.52
CA THR A 157 -6.20 -10.72 5.75
C THR A 157 -4.95 -9.93 6.16
N PRO A 158 -3.82 -10.58 6.50
CA PRO A 158 -2.53 -9.90 6.66
C PRO A 158 -2.05 -9.35 5.32
N MET A 159 -1.66 -8.08 5.32
CA MET A 159 -1.33 -7.29 4.13
C MET A 159 0.02 -6.60 4.33
N PHE A 160 0.83 -6.58 3.27
CA PHE A 160 2.10 -5.85 3.23
C PHE A 160 1.98 -4.59 2.35
N PRO A 161 1.68 -3.41 2.92
CA PRO A 161 1.79 -2.15 2.21
C PRO A 161 3.26 -1.86 1.89
N THR A 162 3.55 -1.55 0.64
CA THR A 162 4.85 -1.03 0.21
C THR A 162 4.64 0.30 -0.49
N SER A 163 5.22 1.36 0.06
CA SER A 163 4.94 2.72 -0.42
C SER A 163 6.07 3.33 -1.21
N ARG A 164 5.70 4.24 -2.12
CA ARG A 164 6.54 5.20 -2.80
C ARG A 164 6.09 6.62 -2.49
N ALA A 165 7.03 7.55 -2.35
CA ALA A 165 6.73 8.92 -1.92
C ALA A 165 7.66 9.99 -2.55
N PRO A 166 7.28 11.28 -2.53
CA PRO A 166 8.04 12.35 -3.17
C PRO A 166 9.36 12.74 -2.49
N PHE A 167 9.52 12.47 -1.19
CA PHE A 167 10.68 12.94 -0.43
C PHE A 167 11.97 12.13 -0.69
N TYR A 168 11.89 10.94 -1.29
CA TYR A 168 13.09 10.15 -1.57
C TYR A 168 13.97 10.83 -2.63
N HIS A 169 15.25 10.99 -2.31
CA HIS A 169 16.23 11.54 -3.23
C HIS A 169 17.17 10.45 -3.76
N ASP A 170 17.58 9.56 -2.86
CA ASP A 170 18.60 8.56 -3.08
C ASP A 170 18.01 7.15 -3.22
N ARG A 171 16.77 6.91 -2.75
CA ARG A 171 16.05 5.63 -2.91
C ARG A 171 15.02 5.71 -4.02
N ARG A 172 15.44 5.38 -5.22
CA ARG A 172 14.66 5.62 -6.44
C ARG A 172 13.71 4.48 -6.74
N SER A 173 13.98 3.31 -6.17
CA SER A 173 13.03 2.22 -5.98
C SER A 173 11.80 2.66 -5.16
N ARG A 174 11.97 3.67 -4.27
CA ARG A 174 10.91 4.20 -3.41
C ARG A 174 10.38 5.58 -3.84
N TYR A 175 10.94 6.19 -4.88
CA TYR A 175 10.57 7.54 -5.29
C TYR A 175 9.30 7.58 -6.15
N CYS A 176 8.34 8.43 -5.80
CA CYS A 176 7.21 8.83 -6.66
C CYS A 176 7.08 10.36 -6.65
N PRO A 177 7.18 11.06 -7.80
CA PRO A 177 7.16 12.53 -7.84
C PRO A 177 5.77 13.15 -7.71
N VAL A 178 4.70 12.34 -7.67
CA VAL A 178 3.32 12.83 -7.79
C VAL A 178 2.61 12.88 -6.44
N GLY A 179 2.86 11.92 -5.55
CA GLY A 179 2.20 11.83 -4.26
C GLY A 179 2.50 10.50 -3.58
N LEU A 180 1.71 10.13 -2.58
CA LEU A 180 1.77 8.81 -1.97
C LEU A 180 1.21 7.77 -2.95
N GLU A 181 1.96 6.69 -3.12
CA GLU A 181 1.57 5.50 -3.86
C GLU A 181 1.79 4.32 -2.91
N ILE A 182 0.79 3.46 -2.75
CA ILE A 182 0.87 2.29 -1.88
C ILE A 182 0.52 1.06 -2.69
N THR A 183 1.42 0.07 -2.71
CA THR A 183 1.11 -1.26 -3.23
C THR A 183 0.74 -2.17 -2.07
N PHE A 184 -0.49 -2.68 -2.07
CA PHE A 184 -1.01 -3.63 -1.09
C PHE A 184 -0.90 -5.05 -1.63
N GLN A 185 -0.36 -5.95 -0.82
CA GLN A 185 -0.15 -7.35 -1.17
C GLN A 185 -0.55 -8.25 0.01
N PRO A 186 -1.50 -9.18 -0.16
CA PRO A 186 -1.79 -10.21 0.82
C PRO A 186 -0.54 -11.03 1.13
N ARG A 187 -0.34 -11.43 2.39
CA ARG A 187 0.89 -12.12 2.79
C ARG A 187 1.11 -13.47 2.10
N ASP A 188 0.04 -14.14 1.70
CA ASP A 188 0.11 -15.45 1.01
C ASP A 188 0.91 -15.40 -0.30
N VAL A 189 1.06 -14.21 -0.93
CA VAL A 189 1.93 -14.03 -2.10
C VAL A 189 3.43 -14.20 -1.78
N PHE A 190 3.81 -14.14 -0.51
CA PHE A 190 5.17 -14.36 -0.03
C PHE A 190 5.42 -15.78 0.46
N ASP A 191 4.44 -16.69 0.37
CA ASP A 191 4.59 -18.08 0.77
C ASP A 191 5.72 -18.75 -0.03
N GLY A 192 6.69 -19.33 0.67
CA GLY A 192 7.89 -19.93 0.07
C GLY A 192 9.02 -18.94 -0.25
N LEU A 193 8.85 -17.65 0.02
CA LEU A 193 9.91 -16.63 -0.02
C LEU A 193 10.43 -16.26 1.38
N THR A 194 9.97 -16.94 2.43
CA THR A 194 10.33 -16.71 3.84
C THR A 194 11.76 -17.14 4.17
N HIS A 195 12.35 -16.49 5.17
CA HIS A 195 13.79 -16.55 5.49
C HIS A 195 14.24 -17.93 5.99
N ASP A 196 13.28 -18.71 6.48
CA ASP A 196 13.42 -20.06 7.00
C ASP A 196 13.61 -21.11 5.89
N THR A 197 13.50 -20.74 4.61
CA THR A 197 13.78 -21.61 3.47
C THR A 197 15.04 -21.18 2.72
N GLU A 198 15.83 -22.14 2.22
CA GLU A 198 17.03 -21.83 1.40
C GLU A 198 16.66 -21.04 0.13
N ALA A 199 15.50 -21.33 -0.47
CA ALA A 199 15.01 -20.64 -1.65
C ALA A 199 14.60 -19.19 -1.34
N GLY A 200 13.90 -18.95 -0.23
CA GLY A 200 13.53 -17.62 0.21
C GLY A 200 14.73 -16.78 0.61
N ALA A 201 15.69 -17.35 1.35
CA ALA A 201 16.94 -16.66 1.70
C ALA A 201 17.72 -16.22 0.44
N HIS A 202 17.85 -17.10 -0.55
CA HIS A 202 18.53 -16.76 -1.80
C HIS A 202 17.75 -15.72 -2.62
N ALA A 203 16.43 -15.85 -2.72
CA ALA A 203 15.59 -14.87 -3.41
C ALA A 203 15.75 -13.47 -2.78
N ARG A 204 15.83 -13.39 -1.44
CA ARG A 204 16.05 -12.13 -0.73
C ARG A 204 17.43 -11.53 -0.95
N GLU A 205 18.49 -12.34 -0.90
CA GLU A 205 19.85 -11.87 -1.23
C GLU A 205 19.88 -11.23 -2.62
N VAL A 206 19.27 -11.89 -3.61
CA VAL A 206 19.16 -11.36 -4.97
C VAL A 206 18.34 -10.06 -5.04
N ILE A 207 17.25 -9.93 -4.28
CA ILE A 207 16.45 -8.70 -4.22
C ILE A 207 17.25 -7.56 -3.58
N GLN A 208 17.97 -7.84 -2.49
CA GLN A 208 18.81 -6.86 -1.79
C GLN A 208 19.95 -6.36 -2.67
N ASP A 209 20.63 -7.25 -3.40
CA ASP A 209 21.68 -6.87 -4.35
C ASP A 209 21.12 -5.99 -5.47
N ARG A 210 19.96 -6.36 -6.04
CA ARG A 210 19.30 -5.54 -7.07
C ARG A 210 18.87 -4.17 -6.57
N LEU A 211 18.33 -4.09 -5.35
CA LEU A 211 18.03 -2.81 -4.70
C LEU A 211 19.30 -1.97 -4.58
N GLY A 212 20.40 -2.62 -4.17
CA GLY A 212 21.73 -2.02 -4.06
C GLY A 212 22.19 -1.37 -5.36
N ASP A 213 22.14 -2.13 -6.44
CA ASP A 213 22.56 -1.68 -7.77
C ASP A 213 21.63 -0.59 -8.34
N TYR A 214 20.31 -0.77 -8.20
CA TYR A 214 19.31 0.15 -8.75
C TYR A 214 19.33 1.51 -8.05
N ASP A 215 19.39 1.53 -6.72
CA ASP A 215 19.46 2.76 -5.95
C ASP A 215 20.89 3.33 -5.91
N GLY A 216 21.91 2.51 -6.16
CA GLY A 216 23.33 2.89 -6.10
C GLY A 216 23.85 3.06 -4.67
N ARG A 217 23.21 2.41 -3.69
CA ARG A 217 23.51 2.47 -2.26
C ARG A 217 23.03 1.21 -1.56
N CYS A 218 23.52 0.93 -0.36
CA CYS A 218 23.05 -0.22 0.40
C CYS A 218 21.52 -0.20 0.61
N PRO A 219 20.87 -1.38 0.66
CA PRO A 219 19.47 -1.52 1.07
C PRO A 219 19.16 -0.79 2.38
N HIS A 220 17.87 -0.50 2.62
CA HIS A 220 17.45 0.15 3.87
C HIS A 220 17.83 -0.69 5.09
N ALA A 221 18.20 -0.06 6.19
CA ALA A 221 18.58 -0.77 7.41
C ALA A 221 17.39 -1.55 8.01
N ASP A 222 16.18 -1.00 7.88
CA ASP A 222 14.94 -1.65 8.30
C ASP A 222 14.37 -2.65 7.27
N LEU A 223 15.06 -2.91 6.15
CA LEU A 223 14.65 -4.00 5.25
C LEU A 223 14.93 -5.34 5.96
N GLY A 224 13.91 -5.86 6.63
CA GLY A 224 14.00 -7.04 7.49
C GLY A 224 13.10 -8.20 7.03
N ASP A 225 13.09 -9.25 7.83
CA ASP A 225 12.41 -10.50 7.59
C ASP A 225 11.26 -10.72 8.57
N TYR A 226 10.07 -11.03 8.03
CA TYR A 226 8.91 -11.39 8.84
C TYR A 226 9.23 -12.55 9.80
N GLY A 227 8.85 -12.38 11.07
CA GLY A 227 9.06 -13.33 12.15
C GLY A 227 10.45 -13.28 12.79
N VAL A 228 11.43 -12.57 12.22
CA VAL A 228 12.78 -12.47 12.80
C VAL A 228 12.79 -11.52 14.00
N GLU A 229 13.38 -11.98 15.10
CA GLU A 229 13.50 -11.17 16.31
C GLU A 229 14.35 -9.91 16.05
N GLY A 230 13.74 -8.75 16.29
CA GLY A 230 14.35 -7.44 16.07
C GLY A 230 13.83 -6.72 14.83
N ASP A 231 13.33 -7.46 13.83
CA ASP A 231 12.72 -6.89 12.63
C ASP A 231 11.27 -6.48 12.90
N ARG A 232 10.83 -5.45 12.17
CA ARG A 232 9.51 -4.84 12.30
C ARG A 232 8.94 -4.56 10.93
N GLU A 233 7.85 -5.23 10.56
CA GLU A 233 7.23 -5.06 9.23
C GLU A 233 6.82 -3.60 8.97
N TRP A 234 6.25 -2.92 9.98
CA TRP A 234 5.74 -1.56 9.82
C TRP A 234 6.79 -0.54 9.36
N ARG A 235 8.06 -0.76 9.70
CA ARG A 235 9.16 0.11 9.27
C ARG A 235 9.43 0.03 7.77
N GLN A 236 8.96 -1.03 7.11
CA GLN A 236 9.15 -1.28 5.69
C GLN A 236 8.06 -0.65 4.82
N TYR A 237 6.93 -0.25 5.42
CA TYR A 237 5.76 0.23 4.69
C TYR A 237 6.04 1.55 3.98
N LEU A 238 6.83 2.42 4.60
CA LEU A 238 7.45 3.59 4.01
C LEU A 238 8.77 3.77 4.76
N PHE A 239 9.89 3.57 4.08
CA PHE A 239 11.22 3.73 4.68
C PHE A 239 11.54 5.18 5.02
N SER A 240 12.36 5.40 6.02
CA SER A 240 12.99 6.70 6.26
C SER A 240 13.99 7.06 5.15
N GLU A 241 14.12 8.35 4.88
CA GLU A 241 15.31 8.94 4.27
C GLU A 241 16.06 9.78 5.33
N ASP A 242 15.34 10.43 6.26
CA ASP A 242 15.84 11.09 7.47
C ASP A 242 15.21 10.47 8.73
N GLU A 243 16.01 9.72 9.49
CA GLU A 243 15.60 9.09 10.76
C GLU A 243 14.98 10.07 11.77
N SER A 244 15.33 11.35 11.74
CA SER A 244 14.73 12.36 12.64
C SER A 244 13.31 12.76 12.27
N GLN A 245 12.86 12.38 11.06
CA GLN A 245 11.52 12.60 10.55
C GLN A 245 10.67 11.32 10.57
N PHE A 246 11.27 10.20 10.94
CA PHE A 246 10.60 8.90 11.07
C PHE A 246 9.93 8.76 12.44
N PRO A 247 8.78 8.07 12.55
CA PRO A 247 8.16 7.80 13.86
C PRO A 247 9.06 6.95 14.77
N ASP A 248 9.22 7.37 16.03
CA ASP A 248 9.97 6.61 17.05
C ASP A 248 9.30 5.27 17.39
N GLU A 249 7.96 5.25 17.37
CA GLU A 249 7.09 4.09 17.61
C GLU A 249 6.05 3.99 16.49
N CYS A 250 5.50 2.79 16.27
CA CYS A 250 4.48 2.59 15.25
C CYS A 250 3.22 3.42 15.58
N PRO A 251 2.76 4.34 14.70
CA PRO A 251 1.65 5.24 15.01
C PRO A 251 0.26 4.61 15.09
N ILE A 252 0.11 3.34 14.70
CA ILE A 252 -1.19 2.66 14.69
C ILE A 252 -1.54 2.09 16.06
N THR A 253 -2.82 2.21 16.44
CA THR A 253 -3.41 1.46 17.55
C THR A 253 -4.33 0.38 17.00
N VAL A 254 -4.00 -0.87 17.31
CA VAL A 254 -4.77 -2.03 16.86
C VAL A 254 -5.68 -2.54 17.98
N THR A 255 -6.94 -2.76 17.63
CA THR A 255 -7.95 -3.41 18.47
C THR A 255 -8.45 -4.67 17.77
N ARG A 256 -8.73 -5.74 18.53
CA ARG A 256 -9.24 -6.98 17.93
C ARG A 256 -10.70 -6.91 17.51
N GLU A 257 -11.47 -6.10 18.23
CA GLU A 257 -12.90 -5.97 17.99
C GLU A 257 -13.14 -5.04 16.80
N VAL A 258 -14.16 -5.37 16.02
CA VAL A 258 -14.70 -4.51 14.96
C VAL A 258 -15.17 -3.22 15.60
N THR A 259 -14.51 -2.11 15.26
CA THR A 259 -14.88 -0.77 15.73
C THR A 259 -15.90 -0.09 14.82
N ALA A 260 -16.09 -0.60 13.60
CA ALA A 260 -17.16 -0.20 12.72
C ALA A 260 -18.50 -0.64 13.33
N LEU A 261 -19.19 0.29 13.99
CA LEU A 261 -20.59 0.09 14.30
C LEU A 261 -21.31 -0.12 12.97
N ASP A 262 -21.85 -1.32 12.76
CA ASP A 262 -22.90 -1.51 11.77
C ASP A 262 -23.92 -0.38 11.96
N ALA A 263 -23.94 0.57 11.02
CA ALA A 263 -25.04 1.48 10.89
C ALA A 263 -26.20 0.67 10.34
N ASP A 264 -26.85 -0.12 11.22
CA ASP A 264 -28.09 -0.79 10.91
C ASP A 264 -29.13 0.29 10.57
N PRO A 265 -29.60 0.39 9.31
CA PRO A 265 -30.64 1.35 8.95
C PRO A 265 -32.04 0.88 9.42
N GLY A 266 -32.11 -0.23 10.17
CA GLY A 266 -33.31 -1.04 10.35
C GLY A 266 -34.14 -0.85 11.62
N ASP A 267 -33.72 -0.07 12.63
CA ASP A 267 -34.51 0.08 13.87
C ASP A 267 -34.99 1.52 14.14
N ALA A 268 -35.76 2.04 13.18
CA ALA A 268 -36.76 3.07 13.46
C ALA A 268 -38.16 2.43 13.34
N GLY A 269 -38.44 1.43 14.16
CA GLY A 269 -39.60 0.56 14.00
C GLY A 269 -40.39 0.28 15.28
N GLY A 270 -40.99 1.32 15.88
CA GLY A 270 -42.24 1.18 16.63
C GLY A 270 -42.14 1.17 18.15
N VAL A 271 -42.32 2.35 18.75
CA VAL A 271 -42.98 2.45 20.05
C VAL A 271 -44.44 2.78 19.78
N GLY A 272 -45.28 1.76 19.92
CA GLY A 272 -46.72 1.85 19.80
C GLY A 272 -47.32 2.86 20.78
N ALA A 273 -48.29 3.61 20.27
CA ALA A 273 -49.30 4.23 21.09
C ALA A 273 -50.27 3.13 21.55
N ASP A 274 -50.35 2.92 22.87
CA ASP A 274 -51.58 2.65 23.62
C ASP A 274 -51.33 2.87 25.12
#